data_AF-A0AAU1Y318-F1
#
_entry.id   AF-A0AAU1Y318-F1
#
_cell.length_a   1.000
_cell.length_b   1.000
_cell.length_c   1.000
_cell.angle_alpha   90.00
_cell.angle_beta   90.00
_cell.angle_gamma   90.00
#
_symmetry.space_group_name_H-M   'P 1'
#
loop_
_entity.id
_entity.type
_entity.pdbx_description
1 polymer ?
#
loop_
_entity_poly.entity_id
_entity_poly.type
_entity_poly.pdbx_seq_one_letter_code
_entity_poly.pdbx_strand_id
1 'polypeptide(L)'
;MQRARIWVAAGVLGVVLCGCSSPTGTTGGGSGGGSSSAGAAADEPEVPLTTQDLERVCTDGLGFEGLPAYDRTKKTVHPAQLMNSTGDGWTSSVPVDGDFPKGWFLGYEDKPAQAELVVCVERTKATATGKVCDMEADGKPLKIRTYNTAYRLRVVEARTGKEQYEHNGKAESDECPVYIFTSDDEDADKYYNEVRPEDYRKRVKPFIAP
;
A
#
# COMPACT_ATOMS: atom_id res chain seq x y z
N MET A 1 15.06 -37.96 10.73
CA MET A 1 16.23 -37.86 9.83
C MET A 1 15.83 -38.37 8.47
N GLN A 2 15.60 -37.48 7.50
CA GLN A 2 15.59 -37.82 6.08
C GLN A 2 15.84 -36.51 5.31
N ARG A 3 17.06 -36.39 4.78
CA ARG A 3 17.49 -35.30 3.91
C ARG A 3 17.17 -35.71 2.47
N ALA A 4 16.47 -34.86 1.73
CA ALA A 4 16.51 -34.87 0.27
C ALA A 4 16.89 -33.47 -0.21
N ARG A 5 18.05 -33.42 -0.86
CA ARG A 5 18.61 -32.29 -1.60
C ARG A 5 18.11 -32.40 -3.05
N ILE A 6 18.03 -31.29 -3.79
CA ILE A 6 18.80 -31.03 -5.03
C ILE A 6 18.25 -29.76 -5.69
N TRP A 7 19.16 -28.80 -5.90
CA TRP A 7 18.97 -27.56 -6.64
C TRP A 7 19.23 -27.79 -8.13
N VAL A 8 18.44 -27.16 -8.98
CA VAL A 8 18.61 -27.13 -10.44
C VAL A 8 19.74 -26.15 -10.80
N ALA A 9 20.67 -26.59 -11.65
CA ALA A 9 21.69 -25.76 -12.26
C ALA A 9 21.51 -25.74 -13.79
N ALA A 10 21.50 -24.55 -14.37
CA ALA A 10 21.87 -24.24 -15.77
C ALA A 10 22.02 -22.71 -15.84
N GLY A 11 23.04 -22.10 -16.45
CA GLY A 11 24.17 -22.56 -17.23
C GLY A 11 25.11 -21.36 -17.42
N VAL A 12 26.36 -21.66 -17.75
CA VAL A 12 27.51 -20.75 -17.75
C VAL A 12 27.81 -20.25 -19.17
N LEU A 13 28.61 -19.17 -19.24
CA LEU A 13 29.37 -18.58 -20.37
C LEU A 13 28.60 -17.54 -21.20
N GLY A 14 29.08 -16.31 -21.40
CA GLY A 14 30.37 -15.69 -21.10
C GLY A 14 30.83 -14.84 -22.29
N VAL A 15 31.61 -13.78 -22.01
CA VAL A 15 32.68 -13.22 -22.88
C VAL A 15 32.12 -12.37 -24.08
N VAL A 16 32.50 -11.13 -24.42
CA VAL A 16 33.65 -10.27 -24.09
C VAL A 16 33.57 -8.91 -24.82
N LEU A 17 34.20 -7.89 -24.22
CA LEU A 17 34.93 -6.69 -24.73
C LEU A 17 34.35 -5.66 -25.74
N CYS A 18 34.86 -4.43 -25.49
CA CYS A 18 35.11 -3.30 -26.42
C CYS A 18 33.88 -2.50 -26.85
N GLY A 19 33.89 -1.17 -26.92
CA GLY A 19 34.98 -0.20 -27.02
C GLY A 19 34.45 0.99 -27.83
N CYS A 20 34.97 2.18 -27.56
CA CYS A 20 34.43 3.48 -27.95
C CYS A 20 34.47 3.84 -29.45
N SER A 21 33.66 4.84 -29.79
CA SER A 21 33.90 5.93 -30.76
C SER A 21 33.52 5.75 -32.25
N SER A 22 32.63 6.65 -32.70
CA SER A 22 32.30 7.13 -34.06
C SER A 22 33.54 7.65 -34.82
N PRO A 23 33.55 8.01 -36.15
CA PRO A 23 32.47 8.64 -36.94
C PRO A 23 32.45 8.29 -38.48
N THR A 24 31.78 9.14 -39.28
CA THR A 24 31.73 9.26 -40.76
C THR A 24 30.77 8.28 -41.46
N GLY A 25 29.88 8.64 -42.38
CA GLY A 25 29.56 9.85 -43.13
C GLY A 25 28.73 9.43 -44.37
N THR A 26 28.20 10.41 -45.10
CA THR A 26 27.60 10.32 -46.45
C THR A 26 26.06 10.36 -46.56
N THR A 27 25.64 11.55 -46.99
CA THR A 27 24.52 11.94 -47.85
C THR A 27 23.90 10.87 -48.76
N GLY A 28 22.57 10.80 -48.74
CA GLY A 28 21.76 10.21 -49.80
C GLY A 28 20.34 10.77 -49.75
N GLY A 29 19.98 11.64 -50.70
CA GLY A 29 18.64 12.17 -50.86
C GLY A 29 17.65 11.14 -51.38
N GLY A 30 16.38 11.30 -51.00
CA GLY A 30 15.27 10.49 -51.49
C GLY A 30 13.94 11.11 -51.09
N SER A 31 13.28 11.72 -52.06
CA SER A 31 11.95 12.32 -51.98
C SER A 31 10.87 11.32 -51.56
N GLY A 32 9.84 11.86 -50.93
CA GLY A 32 8.46 11.45 -51.19
C GLY A 32 7.87 10.50 -50.16
N GLY A 33 6.92 11.03 -49.40
CA GLY A 33 6.07 10.23 -48.53
C GLY A 33 5.61 11.07 -47.36
N GLY A 34 4.62 11.94 -47.60
CA GLY A 34 3.83 12.49 -46.52
C GLY A 34 3.18 11.34 -45.76
N SER A 35 3.85 10.89 -44.70
CA SER A 35 3.25 10.01 -43.72
C SER A 35 2.45 10.94 -42.83
N SER A 36 1.16 11.04 -43.14
CA SER A 36 0.18 11.58 -42.22
C SER A 36 0.41 10.90 -40.88
N SER A 37 0.96 11.65 -39.93
CA SER A 37 0.97 11.31 -38.52
C SER A 37 -0.49 11.18 -38.11
N ALA A 38 -1.03 9.98 -38.30
CA ALA A 38 -2.19 9.50 -37.59
C ALA A 38 -1.87 9.76 -36.12
N GLY A 39 -2.55 10.74 -35.54
CA GLY A 39 -2.43 11.04 -34.13
C GLY A 39 -2.60 9.72 -33.40
N ALA A 40 -1.58 9.32 -32.64
CA ALA A 40 -1.73 8.26 -31.67
C ALA A 40 -3.01 8.60 -30.88
N ALA A 41 -3.99 7.69 -30.91
CA ALA A 41 -5.13 7.83 -30.03
C ALA A 41 -4.54 7.99 -28.63
N ALA A 42 -4.87 9.09 -27.96
CA ALA A 42 -4.44 9.28 -26.59
C ALA A 42 -4.96 8.07 -25.81
N ASP A 43 -4.07 7.31 -25.17
CA ASP A 43 -4.46 6.22 -24.30
C ASP A 43 -5.47 6.76 -23.27
N GLU A 44 -6.53 6.00 -23.02
CA GLU A 44 -7.51 6.38 -22.01
C GLU A 44 -6.81 6.56 -20.65
N PRO A 45 -7.20 7.57 -19.84
CA PRO A 45 -6.61 7.77 -18.53
C PRO A 45 -6.69 6.50 -17.68
N GLU A 46 -5.56 6.09 -17.12
CA GLU A 46 -5.45 4.87 -16.34
C GLU A 46 -6.39 4.88 -15.12
N VAL A 47 -7.03 3.74 -14.85
CA VAL A 47 -7.85 3.49 -13.66
C VAL A 47 -7.43 2.17 -12.99
N PRO A 48 -7.57 2.05 -11.66
CA PRO A 48 -7.28 0.80 -10.97
C PRO A 48 -8.29 -0.29 -11.36
N LEU A 49 -7.81 -1.52 -11.53
CA LEU A 49 -8.63 -2.71 -11.78
C LEU A 49 -9.08 -3.35 -10.46
N THR A 50 -8.22 -3.30 -9.45
CA THR A 50 -8.47 -3.81 -8.11
C THR A 50 -8.24 -2.72 -7.05
N THR A 51 -8.81 -2.88 -5.85
CA THR A 51 -8.50 -1.97 -4.73
C THR A 51 -7.04 -2.06 -4.31
N GLN A 52 -6.38 -3.20 -4.56
CA GLN A 52 -4.96 -3.38 -4.26
C GLN A 52 -4.08 -2.49 -5.15
N ASP A 53 -4.47 -2.20 -6.39
CA ASP A 53 -3.70 -1.33 -7.30
C ASP A 53 -3.51 0.09 -6.73
N LEU A 54 -4.39 0.52 -5.80
CA LEU A 54 -4.28 1.79 -5.08
C LEU A 54 -3.09 1.83 -4.10
N GLU A 55 -2.38 0.72 -3.87
CA GLU A 55 -1.15 0.68 -3.08
C GLU A 55 -0.06 1.64 -3.58
N ARG A 56 -0.01 1.88 -4.89
CA ARG A 56 0.98 2.79 -5.49
C ARG A 56 0.78 4.24 -5.02
N VAL A 57 -0.46 4.61 -4.68
CA VAL A 57 -0.79 5.92 -4.11
C VAL A 57 -0.11 6.09 -2.76
N CYS A 58 -0.04 5.02 -1.96
CA CYS A 58 0.63 5.02 -0.67
C CYS A 58 2.15 4.82 -0.78
N THR A 59 2.61 3.99 -1.72
CA THR A 59 4.03 3.65 -1.88
C THR A 59 4.80 4.81 -2.52
N ASP A 60 4.38 5.22 -3.70
CA ASP A 60 5.14 6.12 -4.57
C ASP A 60 4.54 7.53 -4.63
N GLY A 61 3.33 7.72 -4.09
CA GLY A 61 2.58 8.97 -4.25
C GLY A 61 2.11 9.17 -5.69
N LEU A 62 1.92 8.08 -6.45
CA LEU A 62 1.45 8.12 -7.83
C LEU A 62 -0.06 7.86 -7.86
N GLY A 63 -0.83 8.81 -8.39
CA GLY A 63 -2.27 8.68 -8.57
C GLY A 63 -2.67 7.96 -9.86
N PHE A 64 -3.97 7.80 -10.08
CA PHE A 64 -4.58 7.29 -11.31
C PHE A 64 -5.35 8.41 -12.02
N GLU A 65 -4.86 8.88 -13.16
CA GLU A 65 -5.42 10.09 -13.82
C GLU A 65 -6.89 9.97 -14.20
N GLY A 66 -7.38 8.74 -14.43
CA GLY A 66 -8.78 8.44 -14.74
C GLY A 66 -9.72 8.40 -13.54
N LEU A 67 -9.21 8.51 -12.30
CA LEU A 67 -10.04 8.60 -11.11
C LEU A 67 -10.70 9.99 -10.96
N PRO A 68 -11.81 10.09 -10.22
CA PRO A 68 -12.42 11.38 -9.94
C PRO A 68 -11.49 12.28 -9.12
N ALA A 69 -11.51 13.59 -9.44
CA ALA A 69 -10.75 14.57 -8.65
C ALA A 69 -11.36 14.75 -7.27
N TYR A 70 -10.50 14.86 -6.26
CA TYR A 70 -10.93 15.21 -4.92
C TYR A 70 -11.27 16.70 -4.85
N ASP A 71 -12.52 17.01 -4.50
CA ASP A 71 -12.98 18.38 -4.32
C ASP A 71 -13.44 18.63 -2.90
N ARG A 72 -12.54 19.16 -2.08
CA ARG A 72 -12.77 19.48 -0.67
C ARG A 72 -13.94 20.45 -0.42
N THR A 73 -14.42 21.16 -1.45
CA THR A 73 -15.56 22.08 -1.31
C THR A 73 -16.90 21.36 -1.36
N LYS A 74 -16.95 20.14 -1.91
CA LYS A 74 -18.15 19.29 -1.86
C LYS A 74 -18.52 18.99 -0.42
N LYS A 75 -19.82 18.98 -0.14
CA LYS A 75 -20.41 18.66 1.17
C LYS A 75 -20.96 17.25 1.24
N THR A 76 -20.45 16.38 0.38
CA THR A 76 -20.82 14.96 0.28
C THR A 76 -19.67 14.10 0.76
N VAL A 77 -19.95 12.82 0.99
CA VAL A 77 -18.89 11.85 1.28
C VAL A 77 -17.98 11.70 0.05
N HIS A 78 -16.68 11.69 0.30
CA HIS A 78 -15.62 11.35 -0.65
C HIS A 78 -15.21 9.90 -0.44
N PRO A 79 -15.59 8.96 -1.33
CA PRO A 79 -15.24 7.56 -1.18
C PRO A 79 -13.72 7.38 -1.09
N ALA A 80 -13.27 6.64 -0.08
CA ALA A 80 -11.85 6.42 0.17
C ALA A 80 -11.51 4.93 0.16
N GLN A 81 -10.29 4.58 -0.26
CA GLN A 81 -9.73 3.26 0.02
C GLN A 81 -8.88 3.32 1.29
N LEU A 82 -9.04 2.35 2.20
CA LEU A 82 -8.11 2.18 3.32
C LEU A 82 -7.00 1.21 2.89
N MET A 83 -5.76 1.65 3.07
CA MET A 83 -4.56 0.85 2.84
C MET A 83 -3.76 0.80 4.14
N ASN A 84 -3.36 -0.40 4.54
CA ASN A 84 -2.53 -0.63 5.72
C ASN A 84 -1.17 -1.20 5.31
N SER A 85 -0.12 -0.84 6.03
CA SER A 85 1.21 -1.44 5.90
C SER A 85 1.81 -1.73 7.27
N THR A 86 2.29 -2.97 7.44
CA THR A 86 3.04 -3.43 8.61
C THR A 86 4.56 -3.37 8.39
N GLY A 87 5.01 -3.01 7.19
CA GLY A 87 6.42 -2.98 6.79
C GLY A 87 6.76 -3.86 5.59
N ASP A 88 5.91 -4.84 5.26
CA ASP A 88 6.16 -5.85 4.22
C ASP A 88 5.37 -5.62 2.92
N GLY A 89 4.78 -4.43 2.79
CA GLY A 89 3.94 -4.05 1.67
C GLY A 89 2.66 -3.36 2.14
N TRP A 90 1.85 -2.93 1.19
CA TRP A 90 0.54 -2.35 1.46
C TRP A 90 -0.53 -3.38 1.18
N THR A 91 -1.60 -3.34 1.95
CA THR A 91 -2.78 -4.20 1.73
C THR A 91 -4.03 -3.36 1.79
N SER A 92 -4.91 -3.55 0.81
CA SER A 92 -6.27 -3.03 0.88
C SER A 92 -6.99 -3.61 2.08
N SER A 93 -7.71 -2.78 2.82
CA SER A 93 -8.49 -3.21 3.98
C SER A 93 -9.85 -2.54 3.98
N VAL A 94 -10.84 -3.22 4.58
CA VAL A 94 -12.16 -2.64 4.85
C VAL A 94 -12.29 -2.51 6.36
N PRO A 95 -12.65 -1.32 6.89
CA PRO A 95 -12.88 -1.17 8.31
C PRO A 95 -14.01 -2.09 8.80
N VAL A 96 -13.96 -2.49 10.07
CA VAL A 96 -15.02 -3.30 10.68
C VAL A 96 -16.31 -2.49 10.76
N ASP A 97 -17.45 -3.17 10.64
CA ASP A 97 -18.77 -2.55 10.76
C ASP A 97 -18.90 -1.76 12.08
N GLY A 98 -19.25 -0.48 11.95
CA GLY A 98 -19.41 0.45 13.09
C GLY A 98 -18.22 1.40 13.30
N ASP A 99 -17.02 1.04 12.82
CA ASP A 99 -15.83 1.90 12.92
C ASP A 99 -15.97 3.15 12.06
N PHE A 100 -16.65 3.05 10.92
CA PHE A 100 -16.99 4.17 10.05
C PHE A 100 -18.42 4.03 9.50
N PRO A 101 -19.09 5.15 9.16
CA PRO A 101 -20.36 5.08 8.44
C PRO A 101 -20.18 4.41 7.06
N LYS A 102 -21.19 3.68 6.61
CA LYS A 102 -21.19 3.02 5.30
C LYS A 102 -20.97 4.03 4.16
N GLY A 103 -20.16 3.65 3.17
CA GLY A 103 -19.85 4.46 1.99
C GLY A 103 -18.70 5.45 2.18
N TRP A 104 -18.14 5.57 3.39
CA TRP A 104 -16.90 6.33 3.61
C TRP A 104 -15.69 5.63 3.00
N PHE A 105 -15.58 4.34 3.29
CA PHE A 105 -14.58 3.47 2.70
C PHE A 105 -15.23 2.53 1.69
N LEU A 106 -14.51 2.26 0.61
CA LEU A 106 -14.88 1.22 -0.34
C LEU A 106 -14.83 -0.15 0.34
N GLY A 107 -15.89 -0.94 0.14
CA GLY A 107 -15.92 -2.36 0.49
C GLY A 107 -15.23 -3.23 -0.57
N TYR A 108 -15.08 -4.52 -0.29
CA TYR A 108 -14.46 -5.47 -1.22
C TYR A 108 -15.18 -5.62 -2.57
N GLU A 109 -16.50 -5.37 -2.59
CA GLU A 109 -17.34 -5.46 -3.79
C GLU A 109 -17.49 -4.10 -4.52
N ASP A 110 -16.97 -3.02 -3.93
CA ASP A 110 -17.08 -1.69 -4.52
C ASP A 110 -16.03 -1.49 -5.62
N LYS A 111 -16.34 -0.60 -6.57
CA LYS A 111 -15.44 -0.34 -7.70
C LYS A 111 -14.29 0.58 -7.28
N PRO A 112 -13.02 0.18 -7.44
CA PRO A 112 -11.89 1.04 -7.09
C PRO A 112 -11.85 2.33 -7.92
N ALA A 113 -12.46 2.32 -9.12
CA ALA A 113 -12.65 3.48 -9.98
C ALA A 113 -13.47 4.64 -9.34
N GLN A 114 -14.11 4.40 -8.19
CA GLN A 114 -14.89 5.42 -7.45
C GLN A 114 -14.06 6.14 -6.37
N ALA A 115 -12.84 5.69 -6.08
CA ALA A 115 -12.01 6.29 -5.04
C ALA A 115 -11.64 7.74 -5.41
N GLU A 116 -11.97 8.68 -4.52
CA GLU A 116 -11.44 10.05 -4.59
C GLU A 116 -10.21 10.20 -3.68
N LEU A 117 -10.13 9.41 -2.61
CA LEU A 117 -9.07 9.44 -1.61
C LEU A 117 -8.51 8.05 -1.34
N VAL A 118 -7.26 8.01 -0.87
CA VAL A 118 -6.64 6.84 -0.24
C VAL A 118 -6.16 7.23 1.14
N VAL A 119 -6.57 6.48 2.16
CA VAL A 119 -6.08 6.60 3.53
C VAL A 119 -5.00 5.56 3.74
N CYS A 120 -3.77 6.02 3.88
CA CYS A 120 -2.59 5.19 4.05
C CYS A 120 -2.20 5.16 5.53
N VAL A 121 -2.26 4.00 6.18
CA VAL A 121 -1.80 3.80 7.56
C VAL A 121 -0.61 2.85 7.56
N GLU A 122 0.56 3.36 7.94
CA GLU A 122 1.82 2.61 7.92
C GLU A 122 2.42 2.51 9.31
N ARG A 123 2.80 1.31 9.74
CA ARG A 123 3.69 1.13 10.88
C ARG A 123 5.10 1.58 10.51
N THR A 124 5.58 2.63 11.16
CA THR A 124 6.93 3.17 10.92
C THR A 124 7.95 2.66 11.93
N LYS A 125 7.50 2.23 13.12
CA LYS A 125 8.39 1.71 14.16
C LYS A 125 7.64 0.81 15.14
N ALA A 126 8.33 -0.18 15.69
CA ALA A 126 7.89 -0.95 16.85
C ALA A 126 8.87 -0.75 18.01
N THR A 127 8.36 -0.59 19.24
CA THR A 127 9.16 -0.45 20.46
C THR A 127 8.67 -1.43 21.52
N ALA A 128 9.55 -2.26 22.05
CA ALA A 128 9.18 -3.23 23.07
C ALA A 128 8.62 -2.52 24.31
N THR A 129 7.52 -3.02 24.85
CA THR A 129 6.92 -2.50 26.09
C THR A 129 7.63 -3.03 27.34
N GLY A 130 8.37 -4.13 27.20
CA GLY A 130 8.92 -4.91 28.32
C GLY A 130 7.90 -5.87 28.94
N LYS A 131 6.64 -5.86 28.49
CA LYS A 131 5.58 -6.75 28.96
C LYS A 131 5.65 -8.11 28.26
N VAL A 132 5.46 -9.17 29.05
CA VAL A 132 5.29 -10.55 28.57
C VAL A 132 3.93 -11.03 29.05
N CYS A 133 3.13 -11.53 28.11
CA CYS A 133 1.81 -12.09 28.33
C CYS A 133 1.90 -13.60 28.31
N ASP A 134 1.43 -14.25 29.37
CA ASP A 134 1.24 -15.68 29.40
C ASP A 134 -0.11 -16.01 28.72
N MET A 135 -0.04 -16.72 27.61
CA MET A 135 -1.16 -17.14 26.77
C MET A 135 -1.13 -18.65 26.58
N GLU A 136 -2.16 -19.20 25.93
CA GLU A 136 -2.24 -20.60 25.54
C GLU A 136 -2.57 -20.71 24.06
N ALA A 137 -1.85 -21.58 23.34
CA ALA A 137 -2.15 -21.96 21.96
C ALA A 137 -2.09 -23.49 21.85
N ASP A 138 -3.14 -24.10 21.30
CA ASP A 138 -3.27 -25.56 21.17
C ASP A 138 -3.04 -26.35 22.48
N GLY A 139 -3.53 -25.81 23.60
CA GLY A 139 -3.34 -26.43 24.92
C GLY A 139 -1.92 -26.31 25.48
N LYS A 140 -1.05 -25.51 24.86
CA LYS A 140 0.33 -25.31 25.28
C LYS A 140 0.56 -23.87 25.76
N PRO A 141 1.31 -23.67 26.86
CA PRO A 141 1.72 -22.35 27.28
C PRO A 141 2.53 -21.62 26.20
N LEU A 142 2.19 -20.36 25.96
CA LEU A 142 2.82 -19.47 25.00
C LEU A 142 3.14 -18.14 25.69
N LYS A 143 4.33 -17.58 25.43
CA LYS A 143 4.73 -16.29 25.97
C LYS A 143 4.80 -15.26 24.86
N ILE A 144 4.03 -14.20 24.99
CA ILE A 144 3.92 -13.14 23.99
C ILE A 144 4.53 -11.85 24.51
N ARG A 145 5.54 -11.34 23.81
CA ARG A 145 6.14 -10.04 24.07
C ARG A 145 5.36 -8.97 23.33
N THR A 146 4.96 -7.91 24.02
CA THR A 146 4.18 -6.83 23.38
C THR A 146 5.06 -5.66 22.92
N TYR A 147 4.64 -5.01 21.85
CA TYR A 147 5.32 -3.88 21.22
C TYR A 147 4.34 -2.74 20.98
N ASN A 148 4.73 -1.53 21.36
CA ASN A 148 4.06 -0.31 20.94
C ASN A 148 4.40 -0.01 19.48
N THR A 149 3.40 0.46 18.74
CA THR A 149 3.52 0.78 17.31
C THR A 149 3.53 2.28 17.14
N ALA A 150 4.55 2.82 16.47
CA ALA A 150 4.47 4.16 15.90
C ALA A 150 3.96 4.04 14.45
N TYR A 151 3.09 4.96 14.05
CA TYR A 151 2.49 4.90 12.72
C TYR A 151 2.48 6.26 12.03
N ARG A 152 2.44 6.22 10.70
CA ARG A 152 2.22 7.36 9.82
C ARG A 152 0.88 7.19 9.11
N LEU A 153 0.00 8.14 9.31
CA LEU A 153 -1.28 8.27 8.63
C LEU A 153 -1.14 9.34 7.54
N ARG A 154 -1.54 9.02 6.31
CA ARG A 154 -1.68 9.99 5.22
C ARG A 154 -3.07 9.89 4.61
N VAL A 155 -3.62 11.04 4.21
CA VAL A 155 -4.79 11.11 3.33
C VAL A 155 -4.31 11.67 2.00
N VAL A 156 -4.44 10.88 0.94
CA VAL A 156 -3.86 11.16 -0.36
C VAL A 156 -4.97 11.20 -1.40
N GLU A 157 -4.93 12.16 -2.33
CA GLU A 157 -5.84 12.19 -3.47
C GLU A 157 -5.53 11.02 -4.41
N ALA A 158 -6.53 10.18 -4.69
CA ALA A 158 -6.34 8.97 -5.49
C ALA A 158 -5.97 9.28 -6.94
N ARG A 159 -6.49 10.38 -7.50
CA ARG A 159 -6.25 10.79 -8.88
C ARG A 159 -4.81 11.24 -9.14
N THR A 160 -4.28 12.05 -8.24
CA THR A 160 -3.01 12.76 -8.45
C THR A 160 -1.86 12.21 -7.60
N GLY A 161 -2.18 11.46 -6.53
CA GLY A 161 -1.21 11.06 -5.53
C GLY A 161 -0.80 12.19 -4.59
N LYS A 162 -1.44 13.37 -4.68
CA LYS A 162 -1.13 14.52 -3.84
C LYS A 162 -1.63 14.31 -2.41
N GLU A 163 -0.73 14.42 -1.46
CA GLU A 163 -1.06 14.37 -0.04
C GLU A 163 -1.91 15.58 0.38
N GLN A 164 -3.00 15.29 1.10
CA GLN A 164 -3.93 16.27 1.68
C GLN A 164 -3.70 16.45 3.18
N TYR A 165 -3.12 15.43 3.82
CA TYR A 165 -2.87 15.38 5.26
C TYR A 165 -1.83 14.33 5.61
N GLU A 166 -0.99 14.63 6.61
CA GLU A 166 -0.11 13.67 7.28
C GLU A 166 -0.25 13.79 8.80
N HIS A 167 -0.15 12.66 9.49
CA HIS A 167 -0.01 12.59 10.94
C HIS A 167 0.89 11.43 11.36
N ASN A 168 1.76 11.69 12.33
CA ASN A 168 2.54 10.66 13.02
C ASN A 168 1.93 10.42 14.40
N GLY A 169 1.56 9.17 14.67
CA GLY A 169 0.87 8.74 15.89
C GLY A 169 1.51 7.52 16.54
N LYS A 170 0.90 7.08 17.64
CA LYS A 170 1.28 5.86 18.35
C LYS A 170 0.04 5.05 18.71
N ALA A 171 0.15 3.73 18.61
CA ALA A 171 -0.78 2.77 19.17
C ALA A 171 -0.07 2.05 20.33
N GLU A 172 -0.57 2.29 21.54
CA GLU A 172 0.01 1.80 22.79
C GLU A 172 -1.09 1.07 23.57
N SER A 173 -0.73 -0.05 24.19
CA SER A 173 -1.61 -0.80 25.08
C SER A 173 -0.75 -1.49 26.13
N ASP A 174 -1.22 -1.42 27.37
CA ASP A 174 -0.71 -2.15 28.50
C ASP A 174 -1.50 -3.44 28.76
N GLU A 175 -2.45 -3.81 27.89
CA GLU A 175 -3.25 -5.02 27.98
C GLU A 175 -2.57 -6.18 27.24
N CYS A 176 -2.93 -7.42 27.60
CA CYS A 176 -2.50 -8.59 26.83
C CYS A 176 -3.51 -8.88 25.75
N PRO A 177 -3.09 -9.25 24.52
CA PRO A 177 -4.04 -9.67 23.50
C PRO A 177 -4.83 -10.89 24.00
N VAL A 178 -6.13 -10.92 23.68
CA VAL A 178 -7.00 -12.05 24.03
C VAL A 178 -6.78 -13.21 23.05
N TYR A 179 -6.52 -12.88 21.80
CA TYR A 179 -6.21 -13.81 20.72
C TYR A 179 -5.09 -13.21 19.89
N ILE A 180 -4.28 -14.08 19.30
CA ILE A 180 -3.28 -13.73 18.30
C ILE A 180 -3.50 -14.63 17.10
N PHE A 181 -3.34 -14.06 15.92
CA PHE A 181 -3.18 -14.82 14.68
C PHE A 181 -1.72 -14.70 14.31
N THR A 182 -1.06 -15.84 14.09
CA THR A 182 0.33 -15.91 13.68
C THR A 182 0.39 -16.82 12.47
N SER A 183 1.00 -16.39 11.37
CA SER A 183 1.36 -17.26 10.27
C SER A 183 2.76 -17.87 10.49
N ASP A 184 3.10 -18.93 9.75
CA ASP A 184 4.38 -19.66 9.90
C ASP A 184 5.62 -18.78 9.63
N ASP A 185 5.43 -17.66 8.93
CA ASP A 185 6.44 -16.67 8.56
C ASP A 185 6.51 -15.46 9.52
N GLU A 186 5.60 -15.36 10.50
CA GLU A 186 5.60 -14.29 11.50
C GLU A 186 6.33 -14.66 12.80
N ASP A 187 6.73 -13.64 13.56
CA ASP A 187 7.31 -13.82 14.89
C ASP A 187 6.24 -14.33 15.88
N ALA A 188 6.12 -15.65 16.01
CA ALA A 188 5.10 -16.30 16.83
C ALA A 188 5.10 -15.93 18.33
N ASP A 189 6.16 -15.27 18.85
CA ASP A 189 6.27 -14.81 20.24
C ASP A 189 6.08 -13.29 20.41
N LYS A 190 5.64 -12.58 19.37
CA LYS A 190 5.49 -11.12 19.39
C LYS A 190 4.07 -10.69 19.06
N TYR A 191 3.62 -9.64 19.75
CA TYR A 191 2.39 -8.94 19.44
C TYR A 191 2.65 -7.45 19.30
N TYR A 192 2.24 -6.90 18.17
CA TYR A 192 2.35 -5.48 17.88
C TYR A 192 1.00 -4.82 18.12
N ASN A 193 0.95 -3.81 18.96
CA ASN A 193 -0.26 -3.06 19.20
C ASN A 193 -0.77 -2.47 17.88
N GLU A 194 -1.96 -2.88 17.47
CA GLU A 194 -2.57 -2.51 16.20
C GLU A 194 -3.01 -1.04 16.20
N VAL A 195 -2.88 -0.39 15.04
CA VAL A 195 -3.44 0.95 14.84
C VAL A 195 -4.93 0.80 14.58
N ARG A 196 -5.75 1.24 15.52
CA ARG A 196 -7.20 1.06 15.46
C ARG A 196 -7.87 2.27 14.79
N PRO A 197 -9.05 2.09 14.18
CA PRO A 197 -9.85 3.20 13.64
C PRO A 197 -10.05 4.36 14.62
N GLU A 198 -10.22 4.09 15.91
CA GLU A 198 -10.32 5.12 16.95
C GLU A 198 -9.10 6.07 17.03
N ASP A 199 -7.91 5.59 16.67
CA ASP A 199 -6.67 6.37 16.69
C ASP A 199 -6.65 7.46 15.61
N TYR A 200 -7.31 7.23 14.47
CA TYR A 200 -7.23 8.11 13.30
C TYR A 200 -8.57 8.59 12.74
N ARG A 201 -9.72 8.03 13.14
CA ARG A 201 -11.05 8.37 12.60
C ARG A 201 -11.36 9.86 12.64
N LYS A 202 -11.06 10.52 13.77
CA LYS A 202 -11.27 11.97 13.93
C LYS A 202 -10.40 12.81 12.99
N ARG A 203 -9.27 12.27 12.55
CA ARG A 203 -8.31 12.93 11.67
C ARG A 203 -8.67 12.80 10.21
N VAL A 204 -9.22 11.65 9.80
CA VAL A 204 -9.62 11.41 8.40
C VAL A 204 -11.02 11.95 8.09
N LYS A 205 -11.91 12.03 9.08
CA LYS A 205 -13.29 12.51 8.92
C LYS A 205 -13.40 13.84 8.15
N PRO A 206 -12.62 14.90 8.44
CA PRO A 206 -12.75 16.18 7.74
C PRO A 206 -12.39 16.16 6.25
N PHE A 207 -11.81 15.06 5.76
CA PHE A 207 -11.46 14.88 4.35
C PHE A 207 -12.47 13.99 3.64
N ILE A 208 -12.95 12.95 4.33
CA ILE A 208 -13.92 12.00 3.79
C ILE A 208 -15.35 12.55 3.86
N ALA A 209 -15.71 13.28 4.92
CA ALA A 209 -17.06 13.80 5.16
C ALA A 209 -17.01 15.21 5.82
N PRO A 210 -16.73 16.26 5.02
CA PRO A 210 -16.53 17.66 5.44
C PRO A 210 -17.81 18.49 5.67
#